data_AF-A0A1I6QSL9-F1
#
_entry.id   AF-A0A1I6QSL9-F1
#
_cell.length_a   1.000
_cell.length_b   1.000
_cell.length_c   1.000
_cell.angle_alpha   90.00
_cell.angle_beta   90.00
_cell.angle_gamma   90.00
#
_symmetry.space_group_name_H-M   'P 1'
#
loop_
_entity.id
_entity.type
_entity.pdbx_description
1 polymer ?
#
loop_
_entity_poly.entity_id
_entity_poly.type
_entity_poly.pdbx_seq_one_letter_code
_entity_poly.pdbx_strand_id
1 'polypeptide(L)' 'MKIVDIQVSIEEKREELIGLVRMYGFNHEKVVVCSQELDDLVYRLMESITYQESIFSISAKKNTNNNIHSP' A
#
# COMPACT_ATOMS: atom_id res chain seq x y z
N MET A 1 -0.69 0.08 11.04
CA MET A 1 0.36 0.87 10.37
C MET A 1 -0.32 1.95 9.56
N LYS A 2 0.11 3.22 9.63
CA LYS A 2 -0.50 4.29 8.80
C LYS A 2 0.02 4.15 7.37
N ILE A 3 -0.73 4.64 6.38
CA ILE A 3 -0.32 4.65 4.97
C ILE A 3 1.07 5.29 4.78
N VAL A 4 1.33 6.39 5.49
CA VAL A 4 2.62 7.08 5.48
C VAL A 4 3.74 6.17 5.96
N ASP A 5 3.52 5.36 7.00
CA ASP A 5 4.53 4.44 7.51
C ASP A 5 4.84 3.35 6.46
N ILE A 6 3.83 2.87 5.72
CA ILE A 6 4.00 1.88 4.65
C ILE A 6 4.82 2.48 3.50
N GLN A 7 4.54 3.74 3.11
CA GLN A 7 5.30 4.43 2.08
C GLN A 7 6.78 4.62 2.45
N VAL A 8 7.07 4.97 3.70
CA VAL A 8 8.46 5.07 4.19
C VAL A 8 9.15 3.71 4.10
N SER A 9 8.51 2.63 4.56
CA SER A 9 9.09 1.29 4.48
C SER A 9 9.31 0.82 3.04
N ILE A 10 8.46 1.22 2.09
CA ILE A 10 8.67 0.93 0.65
C ILE A 10 9.95 1.59 0.15
N GLU A 11 10.18 2.88 0.47
CA GLU A 11 11.39 3.58 0.02
C GLU A 11 12.66 3.01 0.65
N GLU A 12 12.63 2.70 1.95
CA GLU A 12 13.76 2.05 2.63
C GLU A 12 14.11 0.71 1.98
N LYS A 13 13.09 -0.13 1.73
CA LYS A 13 13.28 -1.45 1.12
C LYS A 13 13.71 -1.36 -0.36
N ARG A 14 13.23 -0.34 -1.08
CA ARG A 14 13.66 -0.05 -2.47
C ARG A 14 15.15 0.28 -2.53
N GLU A 15 15.66 1.11 -1.62
CA GLU A 15 17.09 1.43 -1.58
C GLU A 15 17.94 0.22 -1.17
N GLU A 16 17.45 -0.62 -0.25
CA GLU A 16 18.08 -1.90 0.10
C GLU A 16 18.19 -2.82 -1.13
N LEU A 17 17.09 -2.99 -1.88
CA LEU A 17 17.06 -3.82 -3.10
C LEU A 17 18.07 -3.32 -4.15
N ILE A 18 18.14 -2.00 -4.37
CA ILE A 18 19.11 -1.39 -5.29
C ILE A 18 20.54 -1.73 -4.85
N GLY A 19 20.83 -1.64 -3.55
CA GLY A 19 22.13 -2.03 -2.99
C GLY A 19 22.47 -3.49 -3.25
N LEU A 20 21.52 -4.40 -2.98
CA LEU A 20 21.71 -5.83 -3.19
C LEU A 20 21.89 -6.19 -4.68
N VAL A 21 21.10 -5.57 -5.57
CA VAL A 21 21.23 -5.76 -7.03
C VAL A 21 22.63 -5.32 -7.51
N ARG A 22 23.12 -4.18 -7.05
CA ARG A 22 24.46 -3.69 -7.40
C ARG A 22 25.56 -4.62 -6.91
N MET A 23 25.38 -5.25 -5.75
CA MET A 23 26.39 -6.11 -5.13
C MET A 23 26.40 -7.53 -5.70
N TYR A 24 25.23 -8.10 -5.97
CA TYR A 24 25.07 -9.53 -6.25
C TYR A 24 24.44 -9.85 -7.60
N GLY A 25 23.81 -8.88 -8.25
CA GLY A 25 23.02 -9.08 -9.47
C GLY A 25 21.60 -9.57 -9.20
N PHE A 26 20.73 -9.45 -10.21
CA PHE A 26 19.28 -9.64 -10.06
C PHE A 26 18.84 -11.04 -9.59
N ASN A 27 19.58 -12.07 -9.96
CA ASN A 27 19.17 -13.47 -9.72
C ASN A 27 19.67 -14.02 -8.38
N HIS A 28 20.39 -13.22 -7.60
CA HIS A 28 20.89 -13.68 -6.31
C HIS A 28 19.73 -13.87 -5.34
N GLU A 29 19.72 -14.95 -4.57
CA GLU A 29 18.62 -15.30 -3.65
C GLU A 29 18.21 -14.14 -2.74
N LYS A 30 19.18 -13.45 -2.13
CA LYS A 30 18.93 -12.25 -1.30
C LYS A 30 18.20 -11.12 -2.05
N VAL A 31 18.49 -10.92 -3.34
CA VAL A 31 17.82 -9.91 -4.17
C VAL A 31 16.38 -10.33 -4.44
N VAL A 32 16.16 -11.61 -4.74
CA VAL A 32 14.82 -12.18 -4.96
C VAL A 32 13.97 -12.03 -3.69
N VAL A 33 14.49 -12.43 -2.53
CA VAL A 33 13.79 -12.29 -1.24
C VAL A 33 13.48 -10.82 -0.95
N CYS A 34 14.46 -9.93 -1.10
CA CYS A 34 14.24 -8.50 -0.88
C CYS A 34 13.19 -7.91 -1.83
N SER A 35 13.14 -8.35 -3.09
CA SER A 35 12.09 -7.92 -4.04
C SER A 35 10.70 -8.42 -3.65
N GLN A 36 10.58 -9.62 -3.10
CA GLN A 36 9.30 -10.17 -2.63
C GLN A 36 8.79 -9.42 -1.39
N GLU A 37 9.70 -9.05 -0.49
CA GLU A 37 9.36 -8.19 0.66
C GLU A 37 8.89 -6.80 0.22
N LEU A 38 9.53 -6.22 -0.80
CA LEU A 38 9.09 -4.95 -1.38
C LEU A 38 7.69 -5.07 -2.01
N ASP A 39 7.44 -6.14 -2.75
CA ASP A 39 6.13 -6.43 -3.36
C ASP A 39 5.02 -6.55 -2.30
N ASP A 40 5.28 -7.21 -1.16
CA ASP A 40 4.31 -7.29 -0.04
C ASP A 40 3.96 -5.90 0.52
N LEU A 41 4.96 -5.03 0.68
CA LEU A 41 4.72 -3.66 1.15
C LEU A 41 3.88 -2.86 0.15
N VAL A 42 4.13 -3.01 -1.16
CA VAL A 42 3.34 -2.39 -2.22
C VAL A 42 1.90 -2.93 -2.20
N TYR A 43 1.74 -4.24 -2.07
CA TYR A 43 0.42 -4.87 -1.98
C TYR A 43 -0.39 -4.32 -0.79
N ARG A 44 0.23 -4.23 0.39
CA ARG A 44 -0.40 -3.69 1.60
C ARG A 44 -0.78 -2.21 1.45
N LEU A 45 0.01 -1.44 0.70
CA LEU A 45 -0.35 -0.06 0.37
C LEU A 45 -1.59 -0.01 -0.52
N MET A 46 -1.63 -0.83 -1.58
CA MET A 46 -2.79 -0.92 -2.48
C MET A 46 -4.05 -1.33 -1.72
N GLU A 47 -3.98 -2.36 -0.89
CA GLU A 47 -5.10 -2.82 -0.06
C GLU A 47 -5.60 -1.70 0.88
N SER A 48 -4.68 -0.96 1.51
CA SER A 48 -5.02 0.16 2.39
C SER A 48 -5.76 1.28 1.65
N ILE A 49 -5.35 1.59 0.41
CA ILE A 49 -6.00 2.60 -0.44
C ILE A 49 -7.39 2.13 -0.88
N THR A 50 -7.51 0.90 -1.39
CA THR A 50 -8.80 0.33 -1.82
C THR A 50 -9.80 0.26 -0.66
N TYR A 51 -9.35 -0.10 0.55
CA TYR A 51 -10.21 -0.09 1.73
C TYR A 51 -10.73 1.32 2.04
N GLN A 52 -9.87 2.34 1.99
CA GLN A 52 -10.30 3.72 2.22
C GLN A 52 -11.35 4.18 1.19
N GLU A 53 -11.14 3.92 -0.09
CA GLU A 53 -12.08 4.25 -1.17
C GLU A 53 -13.46 3.61 -0.95
N SER A 54 -13.49 2.36 -0.48
CA SER A 54 -14.73 1.66 -0.15
C SER A 54 -15.50 2.32 1.01
N ILE A 55 -14.79 2.77 2.05
CA ILE A 55 -15.38 3.46 3.21
C ILE A 55 -15.94 4.83 2.84
N PHE A 56 -15.21 5.61 2.02
CA PHE A 56 -15.69 6.90 1.52
C PHE A 56 -16.94 6.76 0.65
N SER A 57 -17.03 5.70 -0.14
CA SER A 57 -18.20 5.41 -0.97
C SER A 57 -19.44 5.04 -0.15
N ILE A 58 -19.25 4.37 0.99
CA ILE A 58 -20.34 4.00 1.92
C ILE A 58 -20.82 5.22 2.73
N SER A 59 -19.89 6.09 3.17
CA SER A 59 -20.24 7.29 3.95
C SER A 59 -20.99 8.33 3.10
N ALA A 60 -20.62 8.50 1.83
CA ALA A 60 -21.32 9.36 0.89
C ALA A 60 -22.80 8.94 0.67
N LYS A 61 -23.08 7.63 0.62
CA LYS A 61 -24.44 7.10 0.47
C LYS A 61 -25.33 7.25 1.71
N LYS A 62 -24.75 7.34 2.91
CA LYS A 62 -25.53 7.54 4.15
C LYS A 62 -26.06 8.98 4.28
N ASN A 63 -25.36 9.97 3.73
CA ASN A 63 -25.76 11.38 3.85
C ASN A 63 -26.94 11.76 2.93
N THR A 64 -27.14 11.06 1.81
CA THR A 64 -28.27 11.30 0.90
C THR A 64 -29.59 10.69 1.39
N ASN A 65 -29.54 9.62 2.18
CA ASN A 65 -30.74 8.88 2.59
C ASN A 65 -31.49 9.52 3.78
N ASN A 66 -30.94 10.54 4.43
CA ASN A 66 -31.53 11.17 5.61
C ASN A 66 -32.33 12.46 5.29
N ASN A 67 -32.41 12.87 4.02
CA ASN A 67 -33.06 14.13 3.61
C ASN A 67 -34.41 13.94 2.88
N ILE A 68 -35.03 12.74 2.96
CA ILE A 68 -36.36 12.51 2.39
C ILE A 68 -37.32 12.06 3.50
N HIS A 69 -37.54 12.92 4.49
CA HIS A 69 -38.87 13.06 5.09
C HIS A 69 -38.95 14.39 5.84
N SER A 70 -39.59 15.38 5.22
CA SER A 70 -40.30 16.42 5.97
C SER A 70 -41.69 16.56 5.35
N PRO A 71 -42.76 16.69 6.15
CA PRO A 71 -44.16 16.69 5.68
C PRO A 71 -44.51 17.87 4.77
#